data_AF-A0A1M6GEN2-F1
#
_entry.id   AF-A0A1M6GEN2-F1
#
_cell.length_a   1.000
_cell.length_b   1.000
_cell.length_c   1.000
_cell.angle_alpha   90.00
_cell.angle_beta   90.00
_cell.angle_gamma   90.00
#
_symmetry.space_group_name_H-M   'P 1'
#
loop_
_entity.id
_entity.type
_entity.pdbx_description
1 polymer ?
#
loop_
_entity_poly.entity_id
_entity_poly.type
_entity_poly.pdbx_seq_one_letter_code
_entity_poly.pdbx_strand_id
1 'polypeptide(L)'
;MDMEEAVRALGGNPDDYGESQLERGEIEINGVRLGGTYSLVSWIVLSTSQYATSRGLRVGDSAETLEKYYGMPDVGRFEDGSVTWYFTAGVQPTFHRQMVVTLKDGRVKTIEFCQYYND
;
A
#
# COMPACT_ATOMS: atom_id res chain seq x y z
N MET A 1 -0.51 0.46 -13.16
CA MET A 1 -1.63 1.41 -13.12
C MET A 1 -1.03 2.78 -13.33
N ASP A 2 -1.62 3.58 -14.20
CA ASP A 2 -1.17 4.95 -14.43
C ASP A 2 -1.51 5.86 -13.24
N MET A 3 -0.68 6.87 -12.98
CA MET A 3 -0.87 7.78 -11.85
C MET A 3 -2.14 8.63 -11.99
N GLU A 4 -2.45 9.14 -13.18
CA GLU A 4 -3.67 9.93 -13.38
C GLU A 4 -4.92 9.07 -13.21
N GLU A 5 -4.89 7.83 -13.70
CA GLU A 5 -5.97 6.85 -13.48
C GLU A 5 -6.19 6.61 -11.98
N ALA A 6 -5.11 6.44 -11.22
CA ALA A 6 -5.18 6.24 -9.77
C ALA A 6 -5.75 7.47 -9.04
N VAL A 7 -5.31 8.67 -9.42
CA VAL A 7 -5.83 9.94 -8.88
C VAL A 7 -7.34 10.05 -9.12
N ARG A 8 -7.79 9.82 -10.36
CA ARG A 8 -9.23 9.83 -10.71
C ARG A 8 -10.02 8.78 -9.94
N ALA A 9 -9.47 7.56 -9.81
CA ALA A 9 -10.12 6.47 -9.07
C ALA A 9 -10.30 6.77 -7.58
N LEU A 10 -9.42 7.58 -6.99
CA LEU A 10 -9.52 8.05 -5.61
C LEU A 10 -10.38 9.31 -5.46
N GLY A 11 -10.98 9.81 -6.55
CA GLY A 11 -11.82 11.00 -6.57
C GLY A 11 -11.04 12.32 -6.61
N GLY A 12 -9.76 12.29 -6.91
CA GLY A 12 -8.94 13.48 -7.16
C GLY A 12 -9.00 13.93 -8.63
N ASN A 13 -8.47 15.12 -8.90
CA ASN A 13 -8.30 15.66 -10.24
C ASN A 13 -6.81 15.70 -10.61
N PRO A 14 -6.36 15.00 -11.68
CA PRO A 14 -4.94 15.00 -12.09
C PRO A 14 -4.39 16.39 -12.42
N ASP A 15 -5.22 17.31 -12.91
CA ASP A 15 -4.81 18.67 -13.28
C ASP A 15 -4.39 19.51 -12.05
N ASP A 16 -4.68 19.04 -10.84
CA ASP A 16 -4.26 19.68 -9.59
C ASP A 16 -2.76 19.43 -9.29
N TYR A 17 -2.09 18.55 -10.05
CA TYR A 17 -0.71 18.12 -9.82
C TYR A 17 0.21 18.46 -11.00
N GLY A 18 1.46 18.81 -10.71
CA GLY A 18 2.46 19.04 -11.75
C GLY A 18 2.91 17.73 -12.42
N GLU A 19 3.39 17.81 -13.66
CA GLU A 19 3.90 16.67 -14.43
C GLU A 19 4.95 15.85 -13.66
N SER A 20 5.87 16.52 -12.96
CA SER A 20 6.89 15.85 -12.15
C SER A 20 6.32 15.09 -10.94
N GLN A 21 5.22 15.57 -10.35
CA GLN A 21 4.53 14.87 -9.26
C GLN A 21 3.82 13.61 -9.79
N LEU A 22 3.22 13.70 -10.97
CA LEU A 22 2.58 12.56 -11.63
C LEU A 22 3.60 11.53 -12.13
N GLU A 23 4.78 11.96 -12.59
CA GLU A 23 5.80 11.05 -13.12
C GLU A 23 6.57 10.33 -12.00
N ARG A 24 7.01 11.03 -10.95
CA ARG A 24 7.95 10.50 -9.93
C ARG A 24 7.69 10.96 -8.50
N GLY A 25 6.52 11.57 -8.25
CA GLY A 25 6.20 12.17 -6.97
C GLY A 25 5.38 11.28 -6.05
N GLU A 26 4.99 11.90 -4.93
CA GLU A 26 4.02 11.35 -4.00
C GLU A 26 2.77 12.22 -4.00
N ILE A 27 1.60 11.58 -3.96
CA ILE A 27 0.29 12.24 -3.96
C ILE A 27 -0.57 11.60 -2.87
N GLU A 28 -1.21 12.41 -2.02
CA GLU A 28 -2.17 11.93 -1.01
C GLU A 28 -3.58 12.39 -1.32
N ILE A 29 -4.51 11.43 -1.47
CA ILE A 29 -5.92 11.69 -1.75
C ILE A 29 -6.75 10.83 -0.82
N ASN A 30 -7.65 11.45 -0.03
CA ASN A 30 -8.60 10.75 0.83
C ASN A 30 -7.96 9.70 1.77
N GLY A 31 -6.77 9.97 2.31
CA GLY A 31 -6.04 9.05 3.19
C GLY A 31 -5.39 7.85 2.47
N VAL A 32 -5.23 7.95 1.16
CA VAL A 32 -4.43 7.04 0.34
C VAL A 32 -3.25 7.83 -0.22
N ARG A 33 -2.03 7.41 0.11
CA ARG A 33 -0.80 7.93 -0.48
C ARG A 33 -0.38 7.04 -1.64
N LEU A 34 -0.07 7.66 -2.77
CA LEU A 34 0.46 7.03 -3.97
C LEU A 34 1.89 7.50 -4.18
N GLY A 35 2.77 6.58 -4.57
CA GLY A 35 4.09 6.92 -5.11
C GLY A 35 4.23 6.48 -6.55
N GLY A 36 4.83 7.34 -7.36
CA GLY A 36 5.01 7.13 -8.79
C GLY A 36 6.45 6.89 -9.19
N THR A 37 6.63 6.09 -10.24
CA THR A 37 7.88 6.00 -11.00
C THR A 37 7.54 5.88 -12.49
N TYR A 38 8.02 6.80 -13.33
CA TYR A 38 7.72 6.86 -14.77
C TYR A 38 6.20 6.87 -15.05
N SER A 39 5.45 7.70 -14.33
CA SER A 39 3.98 7.85 -14.42
C SER A 39 3.17 6.62 -14.00
N LEU A 40 3.83 5.56 -13.52
CA LEU A 40 3.17 4.38 -12.99
C LEU A 40 3.18 4.40 -11.47
N VAL A 41 2.09 3.97 -10.85
CA VAL A 41 2.03 3.73 -9.40
C VAL A 41 3.00 2.61 -9.04
N SER A 42 4.02 2.92 -8.23
CA SER A 42 5.02 1.99 -7.70
C SER A 42 4.71 1.55 -6.26
N TRP A 43 4.03 2.39 -5.48
CA TRP A 43 3.52 2.01 -4.17
C TRP A 43 2.22 2.74 -3.78
N ILE A 44 1.47 2.13 -2.87
CA ILE A 44 0.20 2.62 -2.33
C ILE A 44 0.21 2.43 -0.81
N VAL A 45 -0.08 3.46 -0.03
CA VAL A 45 -0.26 3.36 1.42
C VAL A 45 -1.68 3.78 1.80
N LEU A 46 -2.41 2.89 2.46
CA LEU A 46 -3.70 3.15 3.08
C LEU A 46 -3.49 3.52 4.55
N SER A 47 -3.97 4.70 4.96
CA SER A 47 -3.96 5.18 6.35
C SER A 47 -5.38 5.42 6.91
N THR A 48 -6.40 5.12 6.12
CA THR A 48 -7.83 5.29 6.41
C THR A 48 -8.60 3.98 6.34
N SER A 49 -9.70 3.85 7.09
CA SER A 49 -10.57 2.67 7.09
C SER A 49 -11.58 2.64 5.92
N GLN A 50 -11.66 3.71 5.13
CA GLN A 50 -12.61 3.84 4.02
C GLN A 50 -12.39 2.79 2.92
N TYR A 51 -11.14 2.39 2.70
CA TYR A 51 -10.77 1.43 1.68
C TYR A 51 -10.46 0.07 2.31
N ALA A 52 -10.91 -1.00 1.64
CA ALA A 52 -10.51 -2.36 1.94
C ALA A 52 -9.54 -2.87 0.90
N THR A 53 -8.66 -3.78 1.31
CA THR A 53 -7.92 -4.61 0.36
C THR A 53 -8.87 -5.54 -0.39
N SER A 54 -8.37 -6.20 -1.44
CA SER A 54 -9.14 -7.19 -2.20
C SER A 54 -9.64 -8.38 -1.37
N ARG A 55 -9.04 -8.64 -0.20
CA ARG A 55 -9.49 -9.68 0.75
C ARG A 55 -10.34 -9.13 1.89
N GLY A 56 -10.65 -7.84 1.90
CA GLY A 56 -11.55 -7.22 2.87
C GLY A 56 -10.87 -6.60 4.09
N LEU A 57 -9.54 -6.66 4.21
CA LEU A 57 -8.81 -6.05 5.33
C LEU A 57 -8.87 -4.52 5.25
N ARG A 58 -9.05 -3.85 6.39
CA ARG A 58 -9.10 -2.39 6.51
C ARG A 58 -8.16 -1.88 7.61
N VAL A 59 -7.79 -0.60 7.52
CA VAL A 59 -7.18 0.10 8.66
C VAL A 59 -8.15 0.10 9.85
N GLY A 60 -7.65 -0.24 11.03
CA GLY A 60 -8.41 -0.41 12.27
C GLY A 60 -8.78 -1.85 12.62
N ASP A 61 -8.70 -2.77 11.66
CA ASP A 61 -8.92 -4.20 11.89
C ASP A 61 -7.92 -4.77 12.88
N SER A 62 -8.29 -5.88 13.54
CA SER A 62 -7.41 -6.53 14.52
C SER A 62 -6.32 -7.38 13.85
N ALA A 63 -5.26 -7.69 14.59
CA ALA A 63 -4.27 -8.68 14.17
C ALA A 63 -4.89 -10.04 13.81
N GLU A 64 -5.91 -10.49 14.55
CA GLU A 64 -6.64 -11.74 14.26
C GLU A 64 -7.39 -11.67 12.93
N THR A 65 -7.95 -10.51 12.59
CA THR A 65 -8.60 -10.27 11.30
C THR A 65 -7.60 -10.30 10.15
N LEU A 66 -6.41 -9.71 10.36
CA LEU A 66 -5.31 -9.77 9.41
C LEU A 66 -4.85 -11.21 9.16
N GLU A 67 -4.62 -11.99 10.22
CA GLU A 67 -4.25 -13.41 10.13
C GLU A 67 -5.34 -14.23 9.42
N LYS A 68 -6.62 -13.96 9.71
CA LYS A 68 -7.73 -14.64 9.04
C LYS A 68 -7.75 -14.40 7.52
N TYR A 69 -7.45 -13.19 7.06
CA TYR A 69 -7.52 -12.84 5.63
C TYR A 69 -6.26 -13.22 4.86
N TYR A 70 -5.10 -13.16 5.50
CA TYR A 70 -3.82 -13.30 4.81
C TYR A 70 -2.91 -14.41 5.34
N GLY A 71 -3.26 -15.04 6.46
CA GLY A 71 -2.43 -16.04 7.14
C GLY A 71 -1.29 -15.40 7.93
N MET A 72 -0.42 -16.23 8.48
CA MET A 72 0.81 -15.76 9.12
C MET A 72 1.75 -15.10 8.09
N PRO A 73 2.45 -14.01 8.46
CA PRO A 73 3.34 -13.33 7.54
C PRO A 73 4.58 -14.17 7.23
N ASP A 74 5.17 -13.97 6.04
CA ASP A 74 6.41 -14.64 5.63
C ASP A 74 7.58 -14.22 6.54
N VAL A 75 7.58 -12.94 6.94
CA VAL A 75 8.53 -12.33 7.86
C VAL A 75 7.77 -11.32 8.74
N GLY A 76 8.05 -11.32 10.05
CA GLY A 76 7.54 -10.32 10.99
C GLY A 76 8.68 -9.64 11.73
N ARG A 77 8.74 -8.30 11.69
CA ARG A 77 9.59 -7.51 12.60
C ARG A 77 8.72 -6.86 13.65
N PHE A 78 9.13 -6.99 14.91
CA PHE A 78 8.49 -6.37 16.07
C PHE A 78 9.41 -5.24 16.53
N GLU A 79 9.06 -3.99 16.23
CA GLU A 79 9.79 -2.82 16.70
C GLU A 79 8.78 -1.80 17.25
N ASP A 80 9.00 -1.31 18.47
CA ASP A 80 8.26 -0.21 19.10
C ASP A 80 6.72 -0.34 19.09
N GLY A 81 6.20 -1.53 19.42
CA GLY A 81 4.75 -1.80 19.44
C GLY A 81 4.13 -1.87 18.05
N SER A 82 4.96 -1.85 17.01
CA SER A 82 4.57 -2.04 15.62
C SER A 82 5.04 -3.39 15.10
N VAL A 83 4.15 -4.06 14.36
CA VAL A 83 4.46 -5.33 13.70
C VAL A 83 4.31 -5.12 12.21
N THR A 84 5.38 -5.41 11.47
CA THR A 84 5.43 -5.25 10.02
C THR A 84 5.31 -6.62 9.35
N TRP A 85 4.22 -6.86 8.62
CA TRP A 85 3.92 -8.13 7.96
C TRP A 85 4.25 -8.07 6.48
N TYR A 86 5.08 -8.97 5.99
CA TYR A 86 5.45 -9.04 4.57
C TYR A 86 4.74 -10.20 3.88
N PHE A 87 4.03 -9.92 2.79
CA PHE A 87 3.48 -10.94 1.89
C PHE A 87 4.13 -10.84 0.51
N THR A 88 4.82 -11.88 0.07
CA THR A 88 5.49 -11.89 -1.24
C THR A 88 4.75 -12.80 -2.21
N ALA A 89 4.25 -12.24 -3.32
CA ALA A 89 3.70 -13.03 -4.42
C ALA A 89 4.79 -13.28 -5.48
N GLY A 90 4.86 -14.52 -5.98
CA GLY A 90 5.90 -15.03 -6.87
C GLY A 90 6.27 -14.16 -8.08
N VAL A 91 7.54 -14.31 -8.45
CA VAL A 91 8.38 -13.50 -9.33
C VAL A 91 7.92 -13.60 -10.80
N GLN A 92 7.40 -12.52 -11.38
CA GLN A 92 7.77 -12.24 -12.77
C GLN A 92 9.24 -11.79 -12.71
N PRO A 93 10.11 -12.18 -13.65
CA PRO A 93 11.58 -12.04 -13.56
C PRO A 93 12.13 -10.61 -13.40
N THR A 94 11.27 -9.63 -13.14
CA THR A 94 11.56 -8.20 -13.18
C THR A 94 10.91 -7.45 -12.02
N PHE A 95 9.92 -8.02 -11.30
CA PHE A 95 9.19 -7.30 -10.25
C PHE A 95 8.83 -8.18 -9.05
N HIS A 96 9.11 -7.66 -7.85
CA HIS A 96 8.63 -8.20 -6.59
C HIS A 96 7.45 -7.38 -6.08
N ARG A 97 6.33 -8.06 -5.79
CA ARG A 97 5.16 -7.45 -5.16
C ARG A 97 5.17 -7.80 -3.68
N GLN A 98 5.05 -6.77 -2.85
CA GLN A 98 5.04 -6.88 -1.41
C GLN A 98 3.83 -6.15 -0.84
N MET A 99 3.17 -6.76 0.14
CA MET A 99 2.26 -6.05 1.03
C MET A 99 2.90 -5.94 2.41
N VAL A 100 2.87 -4.75 2.98
CA VAL A 100 3.44 -4.38 4.27
C VAL A 100 2.31 -3.90 5.17
N VAL A 101 2.03 -4.58 6.28
CA VAL A 101 1.01 -4.13 7.25
C VAL A 101 1.69 -3.74 8.54
N THR A 102 1.44 -2.51 9.01
CA THR A 102 1.92 -2.04 10.31
C THR A 102 0.80 -2.09 11.32
N LEU A 103 1.00 -2.81 12.41
CA LEU A 103 0.10 -2.80 13.56
C LEU A 103 0.49 -1.68 14.54
N LYS A 104 -0.47 -1.14 15.29
CA LYS A 104 -0.25 -0.31 16.48
C LYS A 104 -1.35 -0.63 17.49
N ASP A 105 -0.98 -0.88 18.74
CA ASP A 105 -1.93 -1.24 19.81
C ASP A 105 -2.84 -2.43 19.43
N GLY A 106 -2.28 -3.41 18.72
CA GLY A 106 -2.98 -4.62 18.26
C GLY A 106 -3.93 -4.43 17.06
N ARG A 107 -3.95 -3.24 16.45
CA ARG A 107 -4.80 -2.92 15.29
C ARG A 107 -3.99 -2.47 14.09
N VAL A 108 -4.52 -2.70 12.89
CA VAL A 108 -3.93 -2.25 11.64
C VAL A 108 -3.88 -0.72 11.62
N LYS A 109 -2.69 -0.16 11.52
CA LYS A 109 -2.46 1.29 11.44
C LYS A 109 -2.29 1.74 9.98
N THR A 110 -1.54 0.98 9.20
CA THR A 110 -1.32 1.23 7.78
C THR A 110 -1.25 -0.08 7.01
N ILE A 111 -1.66 -0.03 5.75
CA ILE A 111 -1.49 -1.12 4.77
C ILE A 111 -0.78 -0.53 3.57
N GLU A 112 0.36 -1.08 3.22
CA GLU A 112 1.19 -0.61 2.12
C GLU A 112 1.34 -1.73 1.08
N PHE A 113 1.25 -1.37 -0.20
CA PHE A 113 1.48 -2.24 -1.34
C PHE A 113 2.62 -1.65 -2.14
N CYS A 114 3.66 -2.44 -2.37
CA CYS A 114 4.83 -2.00 -3.12
C CYS A 114 5.13 -2.94 -4.26
N GLN A 115 5.62 -2.36 -5.35
CA GLN A 115 6.22 -3.07 -6.45
C GLN A 115 7.65 -2.56 -6.64
N TYR A 116 8.63 -3.41 -6.36
CA TYR A 116 10.05 -3.09 -6.56
C TYR A 116 10.60 -3.88 -7.74
N TYR A 117 11.43 -3.21 -8.54
CA TYR A 117 12.24 -3.82 -9.57
C TYR A 117 13.50 -4.38 -8.90
N ASN A 118 13.79 -5.66 -9.12
CA ASN A 118 15.12 -6.22 -8.80
C ASN A 118 15.86 -6.41 -10.13
N ASP A 119 17.00 -5.74 -10.28
CA ASP A 119 18.01 -6.03 -11.31
C ASP A 119 18.78 -7.30 -10.95
#